data_AF-A0A6C0KMF9-F1
#
_entry.id   AF-A0A6C0KMF9-F1
#
_cell.length_a   1.000
_cell.length_b   1.000
_cell.length_c   1.000
_cell.angle_alpha   90.00
_cell.angle_beta   90.00
_cell.angle_gamma   90.00
#
_symmetry.space_group_name_H-M   'P 1'
#
loop_
_entity.id
_entity.type
_entity.pdbx_description
1 polymer ?
#
loop_
_entity_poly.entity_id
_entity_poly.type
_entity_poly.pdbx_seq_one_letter_code
_entity_poly.pdbx_strand_id
1 'polypeptide(L)'
;HIVFFAQVPGAKIGGGDKEAMERVNRMRKVFPKEFGNQDIWSPTLTDGFQPSTFVLCLLEDFLSMVNKTIASTPSASGVFEVKWFLQIAPLWGFAGVRFVNLAIENRIVMGDLENPEKSINCTKAIPSDESGGELRAEYYNREEIFKKITKNTTSISTQFARQVPTPYSFISSLPDEMSSELLDTAFRQFVGRPDPTLPWAEDISIANHRTIMMMLPPEKMYEILSQPTEQRLVDLVNEFLKPENKRREEIGQEPLGEFYAFRLGQIATAVEYITDDMYVLNTSATQFKFEVDSLEDSEYAWGTWKEYICEHNCDLTPCYDGLTVLYMLERRLRESTDDAGVAGDKSMPSVDRCKDMLAILQKL
;
A
#
# COMPACT_ATOMS: atom_id res chain seq x y z
N HIS A 1 -8.50 -23.54 -13.16
CA HIS A 1 -7.44 -22.63 -13.69
C HIS A 1 -7.00 -21.69 -12.57
N ILE A 2 -5.77 -21.15 -12.59
CA ILE A 2 -5.27 -20.30 -11.49
C ILE A 2 -4.97 -18.90 -12.02
N VAL A 3 -5.68 -17.92 -11.47
CA VAL A 3 -5.54 -16.49 -11.80
C VAL A 3 -5.14 -15.69 -10.56
N PHE A 4 -4.21 -14.78 -10.81
CA PHE A 4 -3.77 -13.63 -10.01
C PHE A 4 -3.73 -12.43 -10.99
N PHE A 5 -3.59 -11.15 -10.64
CA PHE A 5 -4.04 -10.39 -9.49
C PHE A 5 -3.83 -8.88 -9.81
N ALA A 6 -4.88 -8.08 -9.68
CA ALA A 6 -4.82 -6.71 -9.14
C ALA A 6 -6.23 -6.17 -8.92
N GLN A 7 -6.47 -5.46 -7.81
CA GLN A 7 -7.29 -4.25 -7.89
C GLN A 7 -6.41 -3.08 -7.47
N VAL A 8 -6.42 -2.05 -8.30
CA VAL A 8 -6.19 -0.68 -7.84
C VAL A 8 -7.48 0.12 -8.06
N PRO A 9 -8.14 0.59 -6.98
CA PRO A 9 -9.13 1.63 -7.03
C PRO A 9 -8.44 2.98 -6.90
N GLY A 10 -8.62 3.84 -7.89
CA GLY A 10 -8.64 5.27 -7.65
C GLY A 10 -9.89 5.63 -6.83
N ALA A 11 -9.78 6.62 -5.94
CA ALA A 11 -10.92 7.06 -5.16
C ALA A 11 -12.02 7.60 -6.10
N LYS A 12 -13.28 7.21 -5.87
CA LYS A 12 -14.42 7.58 -6.72
C LYS A 12 -14.90 9.01 -6.42
N ILE A 13 -13.99 9.97 -6.50
CA ILE A 13 -14.23 11.42 -6.42
C ILE A 13 -13.37 12.11 -7.50
N GLY A 14 -13.79 12.03 -8.76
CA GLY A 14 -13.28 12.87 -9.85
C GLY A 14 -11.81 12.67 -10.29
N GLY A 15 -11.44 11.48 -10.80
CA GLY A 15 -10.11 11.26 -11.42
C GLY A 15 -9.72 9.79 -11.67
N GLY A 16 -10.36 8.88 -10.92
CA GLY A 16 -9.85 7.54 -10.54
C GLY A 16 -9.25 6.57 -11.55
N ASP A 17 -9.38 6.77 -12.86
CA ASP A 17 -8.72 5.90 -13.86
C ASP A 17 -7.20 6.14 -13.90
N LYS A 18 -6.75 7.38 -13.65
CA LYS A 18 -5.33 7.75 -13.69
C LYS A 18 -4.56 7.11 -12.53
N GLU A 19 -5.04 7.28 -11.30
CA GLU A 19 -4.40 6.74 -10.09
C GLU A 19 -4.45 5.21 -10.06
N ALA A 20 -5.50 4.62 -10.65
CA ALA A 20 -5.60 3.17 -10.82
C ALA A 20 -4.53 2.64 -11.81
N MET A 21 -4.40 3.31 -12.95
CA MET A 21 -3.40 2.97 -13.97
C MET A 21 -1.96 3.23 -13.50
N GLU A 22 -1.72 4.26 -12.69
CA GLU A 22 -0.40 4.55 -12.10
C GLU A 22 0.11 3.38 -11.24
N ARG A 23 -0.75 2.74 -10.43
CA ARG A 23 -0.34 1.57 -9.64
C ARG A 23 -0.24 0.29 -10.48
N VAL A 24 -1.05 0.12 -11.54
CA VAL A 24 -0.83 -0.95 -12.54
C VAL A 24 0.56 -0.81 -13.17
N ASN A 25 0.92 0.40 -13.60
CA ASN A 25 2.25 0.71 -14.13
C ASN A 25 3.36 0.49 -13.09
N ARG A 26 3.12 0.82 -11.81
CA ARG A 26 4.05 0.52 -10.72
C ARG A 26 4.31 -0.97 -10.59
N MET A 27 3.28 -1.81 -10.64
CA MET A 27 3.45 -3.27 -10.64
C MET A 27 4.22 -3.78 -11.87
N ARG A 28 4.03 -3.19 -13.07
CA ARG A 28 4.84 -3.50 -14.26
C ARG A 28 6.33 -3.15 -14.07
N LYS A 29 6.65 -2.03 -13.40
CA LYS A 29 8.05 -1.66 -13.08
C LYS A 29 8.70 -2.60 -12.07
N VAL A 30 7.94 -3.07 -11.08
CA VAL A 30 8.41 -4.02 -10.06
C VAL A 30 8.63 -5.41 -10.69
N PHE A 31 7.79 -5.81 -11.66
CA PHE A 31 7.85 -7.11 -12.33
C PHE A 31 8.02 -6.98 -13.86
N PRO A 32 9.16 -6.41 -14.33
CA PRO A 32 9.35 -6.06 -15.73
C PRO A 32 9.65 -7.28 -16.62
N LYS A 33 10.07 -8.41 -16.03
CA LYS A 33 10.36 -9.68 -16.73
C LYS A 33 9.09 -10.48 -16.99
N GLU A 34 8.14 -10.39 -16.07
CA GLU A 34 6.84 -11.04 -16.13
C GLU A 34 5.89 -10.25 -17.03
N PHE A 35 5.65 -8.97 -16.72
CA PHE A 35 4.65 -8.18 -17.44
C PHE A 35 5.28 -7.36 -18.57
N GLY A 36 6.32 -6.58 -18.29
CA GLY A 36 6.89 -5.64 -19.26
C GLY A 36 5.80 -4.69 -19.81
N ASN A 37 5.43 -4.87 -21.08
CA ASN A 37 4.35 -4.12 -21.76
C ASN A 37 3.05 -4.94 -21.94
N GLN A 38 2.93 -6.11 -21.33
CA GLN A 38 1.78 -7.01 -21.41
C GLN A 38 0.96 -6.99 -20.11
N ASP A 39 -0.35 -7.14 -20.24
CA ASP A 39 -1.26 -7.32 -19.10
C ASP A 39 -1.37 -8.79 -18.65
N ILE A 40 -0.92 -9.72 -19.48
CA ILE A 40 -1.05 -11.16 -19.25
C ILE A 40 0.33 -11.81 -19.35
N TRP A 41 0.72 -12.49 -18.27
CA TRP A 41 1.89 -13.34 -18.20
C TRP A 41 1.49 -14.78 -17.89
N SER A 42 2.23 -15.75 -18.42
CA SER A 42 2.17 -17.15 -17.99
C SER A 42 3.60 -17.70 -18.03
N PRO A 43 4.09 -18.36 -16.96
CA PRO A 43 5.40 -19.00 -16.99
C PRO A 43 5.44 -20.09 -18.06
N THR A 44 6.55 -20.20 -18.78
CA THR A 44 6.77 -21.31 -19.72
C THR A 44 7.29 -22.51 -18.95
N LEU A 45 6.41 -23.46 -18.63
CA LEU A 45 6.77 -24.69 -17.93
C LEU A 45 7.23 -25.76 -18.93
N THR A 46 8.28 -26.51 -18.58
CA THR A 46 8.62 -27.77 -19.24
C THR A 46 7.74 -28.90 -18.73
N ASP A 47 7.28 -29.76 -19.65
CA ASP A 47 6.52 -30.99 -19.44
C ASP A 47 5.15 -30.89 -18.75
N GLY A 48 4.07 -30.99 -19.54
CA GLY A 48 2.75 -31.48 -19.12
C GLY A 48 1.88 -30.61 -18.21
N PHE A 49 2.47 -29.71 -17.41
CA PHE A 49 1.74 -28.81 -16.53
C PHE A 49 1.13 -27.62 -17.29
N GLN A 50 -0.15 -27.33 -17.04
CA GLN A 50 -0.72 -26.04 -17.48
C GLN A 50 -0.21 -24.92 -16.56
N PRO A 51 0.43 -23.88 -17.10
CA PRO A 51 0.92 -22.77 -16.29
C PRO A 51 -0.24 -21.95 -15.70
N SER A 52 -0.01 -21.36 -14.52
CA SER A 52 -0.92 -20.37 -13.95
C SER A 52 -0.85 -19.08 -14.76
N THR A 53 -1.99 -18.46 -15.04
CA THR A 53 -2.03 -17.20 -15.81
C THR A 53 -2.16 -16.02 -14.87
N PHE A 54 -1.24 -15.08 -15.00
CA PHE A 54 -1.19 -13.85 -14.24
C PHE A 54 -1.72 -12.73 -15.11
N VAL A 55 -2.69 -11.98 -14.60
CA VAL A 55 -3.36 -10.86 -15.25
C VAL A 55 -3.19 -9.63 -14.34
N LEU A 56 -2.56 -8.60 -14.89
CA LEU A 56 -2.32 -7.30 -14.26
C LEU A 56 -3.12 -6.26 -15.05
N CYS A 57 -4.31 -5.93 -14.56
CA CYS A 57 -5.24 -5.00 -15.22
C CYS A 57 -6.09 -4.23 -14.19
N LEU A 58 -6.95 -3.32 -14.65
CA LEU A 58 -7.97 -2.73 -13.79
C LEU A 58 -9.04 -3.77 -13.45
N LEU A 59 -9.72 -3.60 -12.30
CA LEU A 59 -10.78 -4.52 -11.90
C LEU A 59 -11.97 -4.52 -12.88
N GLU A 60 -12.25 -3.39 -13.53
CA GLU A 60 -13.23 -3.31 -14.62
C GLU A 60 -12.88 -4.28 -15.76
N ASP A 61 -11.62 -4.27 -16.21
CA ASP A 61 -11.11 -5.12 -17.28
C ASP A 61 -11.12 -6.60 -16.87
N PHE A 62 -10.72 -6.91 -15.63
CA PHE A 62 -10.81 -8.25 -15.08
C PHE A 62 -12.25 -8.78 -15.09
N LEU A 63 -13.21 -8.00 -14.57
CA LEU A 63 -14.63 -8.40 -14.55
C LEU A 63 -15.22 -8.49 -15.97
N SER A 64 -14.78 -7.64 -16.89
CA SER A 64 -15.12 -7.70 -18.32
C SER A 64 -14.60 -8.98 -18.97
N MET A 65 -13.33 -9.34 -18.71
CA MET A 65 -12.71 -10.59 -19.16
C MET A 65 -13.46 -11.80 -18.61
N VAL A 66 -13.72 -11.86 -17.30
CA VAL A 66 -14.48 -12.95 -16.65
C VAL A 66 -15.83 -13.17 -17.33
N ASN A 67 -16.62 -12.10 -17.52
CA ASN A 67 -17.94 -12.21 -18.14
C ASN A 67 -17.85 -12.66 -19.61
N LYS A 68 -16.84 -12.20 -20.37
CA LYS A 68 -16.57 -12.68 -21.74
C LYS A 68 -16.19 -14.17 -21.75
N THR A 69 -15.32 -14.61 -20.84
CA THR A 69 -14.89 -16.01 -20.74
C THR A 69 -16.05 -16.95 -20.42
N ILE A 70 -16.93 -16.57 -19.48
CA ILE A 70 -18.12 -17.35 -19.13
C ILE A 70 -19.10 -17.41 -20.33
N ALA A 71 -19.28 -16.30 -21.05
CA ALA A 71 -20.15 -16.25 -22.21
C ALA A 71 -19.61 -17.03 -23.42
N SER A 72 -18.29 -17.04 -23.64
CA SER A 72 -17.63 -17.77 -24.74
C SER A 72 -17.42 -19.25 -24.45
N THR A 73 -17.27 -19.60 -23.17
CA THR A 73 -16.98 -20.96 -22.72
C THR A 73 -17.99 -21.32 -21.62
N PRO A 74 -19.21 -21.80 -22.00
CA PRO A 74 -20.23 -22.15 -21.04
C PRO A 74 -19.80 -23.37 -20.21
N SER A 75 -19.08 -23.13 -19.12
CA SER A 75 -18.86 -24.13 -18.08
C SER A 75 -20.21 -24.50 -17.48
N ALA A 76 -20.38 -25.77 -17.09
CA ALA A 76 -21.65 -26.24 -16.52
C ALA A 76 -22.04 -25.52 -15.21
N SER A 77 -21.13 -24.77 -14.60
CA SER A 77 -21.35 -23.96 -13.40
C SER A 77 -21.66 -22.48 -13.70
N GLY A 78 -21.24 -21.93 -14.84
CA GLY A 78 -21.34 -20.49 -15.12
C GLY A 78 -20.42 -19.61 -14.24
N VAL A 79 -19.42 -20.20 -13.59
CA VAL A 79 -18.55 -19.55 -12.59
C VAL A 79 -17.08 -19.61 -13.01
N PHE A 80 -16.33 -18.54 -12.72
CA PHE A 80 -14.90 -18.40 -12.96
C PHE A 80 -14.10 -18.61 -11.67
N GLU A 81 -13.17 -19.57 -11.69
CA GLU A 81 -12.35 -19.93 -10.52
C GLU A 81 -11.18 -18.96 -10.31
N VAL A 82 -11.00 -18.52 -9.06
CA VAL A 82 -9.92 -17.62 -8.63
C VAL A 82 -9.23 -18.25 -7.42
N LYS A 83 -7.99 -18.76 -7.56
CA LYS A 83 -7.30 -19.37 -6.41
C LYS A 83 -6.93 -18.33 -5.35
N TRP A 84 -6.52 -17.13 -5.77
CA TRP A 84 -6.11 -16.04 -4.88
C TRP A 84 -6.66 -14.70 -5.35
N PHE A 85 -7.51 -14.08 -4.53
CA PHE A 85 -7.99 -12.72 -4.70
C PHE A 85 -7.39 -11.84 -3.61
N LEU A 86 -6.48 -10.93 -3.94
CA LEU A 86 -5.98 -9.96 -2.98
C LEU A 86 -6.76 -8.65 -3.12
N GLN A 87 -6.90 -7.94 -2.02
CA GLN A 87 -7.55 -6.64 -1.95
C GLN A 87 -6.65 -5.71 -1.14
N ILE A 88 -5.69 -5.10 -1.84
CA ILE A 88 -4.72 -4.16 -1.26
C ILE A 88 -5.27 -2.73 -1.13
N ALA A 89 -6.52 -2.49 -1.55
CA ALA A 89 -7.14 -1.18 -1.65
C ALA A 89 -8.69 -1.28 -1.71
N PRO A 90 -9.46 -0.18 -1.49
CA PRO A 90 -10.91 -0.25 -1.28
C PRO A 90 -11.77 -0.42 -2.55
N LEU A 91 -12.61 -1.44 -2.58
CA LEU A 91 -13.53 -1.79 -3.68
C LEU A 91 -14.71 -0.81 -3.92
N TRP A 92 -14.64 0.46 -3.52
CA TRP A 92 -15.77 1.39 -3.56
C TRP A 92 -16.31 1.67 -4.95
N GLY A 93 -17.63 1.71 -5.08
CA GLY A 93 -18.32 1.93 -6.35
C GLY A 93 -18.40 0.70 -7.25
N PHE A 94 -18.01 -0.47 -6.75
CA PHE A 94 -18.21 -1.78 -7.37
C PHE A 94 -19.27 -2.56 -6.59
N ALA A 95 -20.52 -2.48 -7.06
CA ALA A 95 -21.63 -3.23 -6.48
C ALA A 95 -21.33 -4.73 -6.37
N GLY A 96 -21.69 -5.35 -5.24
CA GLY A 96 -21.37 -6.76 -4.94
C GLY A 96 -21.88 -7.75 -5.99
N VAL A 97 -22.99 -7.43 -6.67
CA VAL A 97 -23.55 -8.24 -7.77
C VAL A 97 -22.57 -8.49 -8.92
N ARG A 98 -21.50 -7.70 -9.04
CA ARG A 98 -20.49 -7.87 -10.09
C ARG A 98 -19.52 -9.03 -9.85
N PHE A 99 -19.46 -9.55 -8.62
CA PHE A 99 -18.54 -10.61 -8.22
C PHE A 99 -19.21 -11.99 -8.12
N VAL A 100 -20.53 -12.09 -8.34
CA VAL A 100 -21.32 -13.34 -8.12
C VAL A 100 -20.90 -14.49 -9.03
N ASN A 101 -20.26 -14.19 -10.16
CA ASN A 101 -19.75 -15.15 -11.14
C ASN A 101 -18.34 -15.66 -10.80
N LEU A 102 -17.77 -15.30 -9.65
CA LEU A 102 -16.46 -15.79 -9.19
C LEU A 102 -16.64 -16.91 -8.15
N ALA A 103 -15.73 -17.88 -8.15
CA ALA A 103 -15.49 -18.78 -7.02
C ALA A 103 -14.06 -18.54 -6.52
N ILE A 104 -13.93 -17.92 -5.35
CA ILE A 104 -12.65 -17.54 -4.77
C ILE A 104 -12.23 -18.61 -3.76
N GLU A 105 -11.05 -19.19 -3.93
CA GLU A 105 -10.52 -20.14 -2.95
C GLU A 105 -9.96 -19.40 -1.74
N ASN A 106 -9.06 -18.45 -1.96
CA ASN A 106 -8.44 -17.64 -0.91
C ASN A 106 -8.58 -16.14 -1.22
N ARG A 107 -9.11 -15.37 -0.27
CA ARG A 107 -9.17 -13.91 -0.30
C ARG A 107 -8.25 -13.33 0.78
N ILE A 108 -7.35 -12.42 0.41
CA ILE A 108 -6.52 -11.68 1.36
C ILE A 108 -6.92 -10.20 1.26
N VAL A 109 -7.41 -9.63 2.35
CA VAL A 109 -7.78 -8.21 2.43
C VAL A 109 -6.75 -7.48 3.27
N MET A 110 -6.07 -6.51 2.68
CA MET A 110 -5.27 -5.54 3.42
C MET A 110 -6.25 -4.56 4.07
N GLY A 111 -6.78 -4.92 5.23
CA GLY A 111 -7.75 -4.14 5.96
C GLY A 111 -8.26 -4.90 7.17
N ASP A 112 -8.78 -4.16 8.13
CA ASP A 112 -9.49 -4.75 9.25
C ASP A 112 -10.94 -5.02 8.81
N LEU A 113 -11.32 -6.30 8.74
CA LEU A 113 -12.68 -6.74 8.40
C LEU A 113 -13.59 -6.84 9.63
N GLU A 114 -13.02 -6.89 10.84
CA GLU A 114 -13.76 -6.88 12.10
C GLU A 114 -14.13 -5.45 12.51
N ASN A 115 -13.26 -4.49 12.21
CA ASN A 115 -13.43 -3.05 12.46
C ASN A 115 -13.26 -2.24 11.14
N PRO A 116 -14.17 -2.41 10.15
CA PRO A 116 -14.03 -1.77 8.83
C PRO A 116 -13.95 -0.23 8.88
N GLU A 117 -14.57 0.39 9.89
CA GLU A 117 -14.54 1.83 10.13
C GLU A 117 -13.16 2.35 10.55
N LYS A 118 -12.25 1.47 10.97
CA LYS A 118 -10.86 1.81 11.33
C LYS A 118 -9.88 1.61 10.18
N SER A 119 -10.32 1.02 9.06
CA SER A 119 -9.46 0.67 7.92
C SER A 119 -9.76 1.51 6.67
N ILE A 120 -8.74 2.19 6.14
CA ILE A 120 -8.82 3.01 4.91
C ILE A 120 -9.31 2.17 3.72
N ASN A 121 -8.87 0.92 3.63
CA ASN A 121 -9.23 -0.02 2.56
C ASN A 121 -10.62 -0.67 2.75
N CYS A 122 -11.31 -0.37 3.86
CA CYS A 122 -12.67 -0.82 4.14
C CYS A 122 -13.64 0.36 4.05
N THR A 123 -14.02 0.99 5.17
CA THR A 123 -15.00 2.10 5.19
C THR A 123 -14.48 3.40 5.81
N LYS A 124 -13.31 3.42 6.46
CA LYS A 124 -12.80 4.60 7.18
C LYS A 124 -12.71 5.88 6.34
N ALA A 125 -12.33 5.73 5.08
CA ALA A 125 -12.09 6.87 4.19
C ALA A 125 -13.31 7.20 3.30
N ILE A 126 -14.47 6.57 3.55
CA ILE A 126 -15.76 6.98 3.00
C ILE A 126 -16.29 8.16 3.84
N PRO A 127 -16.86 9.23 3.23
CA PRO A 127 -17.50 10.31 3.99
C PRO A 127 -18.51 9.84 5.03
N SER A 128 -18.54 10.51 6.17
CA SER A 128 -19.44 10.17 7.29
C SER A 128 -20.88 10.68 7.08
N ASP A 129 -21.07 11.65 6.19
CA ASP A 129 -22.35 12.25 5.79
C ASP A 129 -23.20 11.36 4.85
N GLU A 130 -24.30 11.91 4.36
CA GLU A 130 -25.23 11.24 3.44
C GLU A 130 -24.57 10.81 2.13
N SER A 131 -23.58 11.56 1.61
CA SER A 131 -22.88 11.22 0.36
C SER A 131 -22.09 9.92 0.47
N GLY A 132 -21.59 9.59 1.66
CA GLY A 132 -20.95 8.31 1.95
C GLY A 132 -21.91 7.20 2.44
N GLY A 133 -23.21 7.47 2.53
CA GLY A 133 -24.21 6.48 2.97
C GLY A 133 -24.33 5.31 1.98
N GLU A 134 -24.48 5.61 0.68
CA GLU A 134 -24.59 4.61 -0.38
C GLU A 134 -23.34 3.74 -0.50
N LEU A 135 -22.14 4.35 -0.43
CA LEU A 135 -20.87 3.63 -0.51
C LEU A 135 -20.66 2.67 0.69
N ARG A 136 -21.13 3.04 1.89
CA ARG A 136 -21.13 2.15 3.06
C ARG A 136 -22.12 1.00 2.88
N ALA A 137 -23.32 1.26 2.38
CA ALA A 137 -24.30 0.21 2.08
C ALA A 137 -23.79 -0.77 0.99
N GLU A 138 -23.15 -0.26 -0.06
CA GLU A 138 -22.50 -1.06 -1.11
C GLU A 138 -21.37 -1.92 -0.54
N TYR A 139 -20.52 -1.37 0.34
CA TYR A 139 -19.47 -2.11 1.02
C TYR A 139 -20.04 -3.34 1.76
N TYR A 140 -21.03 -3.15 2.65
CA TYR A 140 -21.59 -4.27 3.41
C TYR A 140 -22.30 -5.29 2.51
N ASN A 141 -23.03 -4.84 1.48
CA ASN A 141 -23.64 -5.74 0.50
C ASN A 141 -22.61 -6.61 -0.24
N ARG A 142 -21.46 -6.01 -0.60
CA ARG A 142 -20.36 -6.70 -1.28
C ARG A 142 -19.65 -7.69 -0.34
N GLU A 143 -19.42 -7.34 0.92
CA GLU A 143 -18.85 -8.28 1.90
C GLU A 143 -19.77 -9.50 2.14
N GLU A 144 -21.09 -9.31 2.16
CA GLU A 144 -22.06 -10.43 2.22
C GLU A 144 -22.07 -11.33 0.97
N ILE A 145 -21.59 -10.83 -0.18
CA ILE A 145 -21.37 -11.64 -1.37
C ILE A 145 -20.01 -12.35 -1.28
N PHE A 146 -18.94 -11.67 -0.85
CA PHE A 146 -17.63 -12.29 -0.65
C PHE A 146 -17.68 -13.46 0.34
N LYS A 147 -18.44 -13.36 1.43
CA LYS A 147 -18.68 -14.47 2.39
C LYS A 147 -19.27 -15.73 1.75
N LYS A 148 -19.97 -15.62 0.61
CA LYS A 148 -20.62 -16.74 -0.09
C LYS A 148 -19.75 -17.33 -1.19
N ILE A 149 -19.00 -16.48 -1.90
CA ILE A 149 -18.16 -16.90 -3.03
C ILE A 149 -16.73 -17.26 -2.64
N THR A 150 -16.31 -16.96 -1.41
CA THR A 150 -14.94 -17.20 -0.92
C THR A 150 -14.89 -18.36 0.07
N LYS A 151 -13.98 -19.33 -0.12
CA LYS A 151 -13.76 -20.40 0.88
C LYS A 151 -12.98 -19.90 2.10
N ASN A 152 -11.82 -19.27 1.89
CA ASN A 152 -10.95 -18.76 2.95
C ASN A 152 -10.79 -17.24 2.82
N THR A 153 -11.06 -16.46 3.88
CA THR A 153 -10.72 -15.03 3.93
C THR A 153 -9.70 -14.76 5.02
N THR A 154 -8.72 -13.89 4.76
CA THR A 154 -7.75 -13.40 5.75
C THR A 154 -7.67 -11.88 5.70
N SER A 155 -7.81 -11.23 6.84
CA SER A 155 -7.57 -9.80 7.03
C SER A 155 -6.12 -9.55 7.49
N ILE A 156 -5.44 -8.63 6.83
CA ILE A 156 -4.16 -8.06 7.26
C ILE A 156 -4.47 -6.65 7.75
N SER A 157 -4.67 -6.49 9.06
CA SER A 157 -5.03 -5.18 9.63
C SER A 157 -3.88 -4.18 9.47
N THR A 158 -4.22 -2.90 9.34
CA THR A 158 -3.22 -1.82 9.25
C THR A 158 -2.33 -1.78 10.51
N GLN A 159 -2.86 -2.15 11.68
CA GLN A 159 -2.09 -2.26 12.92
C GLN A 159 -1.06 -3.38 12.87
N PHE A 160 -1.42 -4.57 12.37
CA PHE A 160 -0.50 -5.69 12.21
C PHE A 160 0.59 -5.36 11.19
N ALA A 161 0.20 -4.82 10.03
CA ALA A 161 1.15 -4.49 8.97
C ALA A 161 2.20 -3.42 9.36
N ARG A 162 1.86 -2.53 10.31
CA ARG A 162 2.79 -1.55 10.90
C ARG A 162 3.76 -2.13 11.94
N GLN A 163 3.61 -3.41 12.31
CA GLN A 163 4.49 -4.09 13.28
C GLN A 163 5.55 -4.96 12.61
N VAL A 164 5.45 -5.21 11.30
CA VAL A 164 6.42 -6.07 10.60
C VAL A 164 7.59 -5.23 10.12
N PRO A 165 8.80 -5.39 10.69
CA PRO A 165 9.99 -4.66 10.27
C PRO A 165 10.29 -4.91 8.78
N THR A 166 10.80 -3.89 8.10
CA THR A 166 11.21 -3.95 6.69
C THR A 166 12.57 -3.28 6.58
N PRO A 167 13.64 -3.94 7.05
CA PRO A 167 14.96 -3.32 7.14
C PRO A 167 15.55 -3.09 5.75
N TYR A 168 16.40 -2.07 5.61
CA TYR A 168 17.10 -1.78 4.36
C TYR A 168 17.84 -3.01 3.78
N SER A 169 18.48 -3.83 4.63
CA SER A 169 19.12 -5.09 4.24
C SER A 169 18.18 -6.10 3.58
N PHE A 170 16.89 -6.09 3.93
CA PHE A 170 15.90 -6.87 3.20
C PHE A 170 15.61 -6.26 1.82
N ILE A 171 15.30 -4.96 1.73
CA ILE A 171 14.94 -4.34 0.44
C ILE A 171 16.11 -4.42 -0.56
N SER A 172 17.35 -4.25 -0.11
CA SER A 172 18.56 -4.40 -0.93
C SER A 172 18.90 -5.86 -1.30
N SER A 173 18.21 -6.86 -0.74
CA SER A 173 18.35 -8.27 -1.16
C SER A 173 17.47 -8.65 -2.36
N LEU A 174 16.48 -7.82 -2.67
CA LEU A 174 15.54 -7.99 -3.79
C LEU A 174 16.23 -7.70 -5.14
N PRO A 175 15.64 -8.11 -6.28
CA PRO A 175 16.09 -7.66 -7.60
C PRO A 175 16.14 -6.12 -7.69
N ASP A 176 17.14 -5.57 -8.37
CA ASP A 176 17.41 -4.13 -8.43
C ASP A 176 16.18 -3.31 -8.86
N GLU A 177 15.40 -3.84 -9.81
CA GLU A 177 14.19 -3.18 -10.32
C GLU A 177 13.09 -3.08 -9.23
N MET A 178 12.95 -4.12 -8.40
CA MET A 178 12.04 -4.12 -7.25
C MET A 178 12.56 -3.24 -6.11
N SER A 179 13.87 -3.32 -5.83
CA SER A 179 14.54 -2.59 -4.76
C SER A 179 14.42 -1.08 -4.99
N SER A 180 14.68 -0.61 -6.20
CA SER A 180 14.58 0.83 -6.54
C SER A 180 13.17 1.37 -6.34
N GLU A 181 12.13 0.77 -6.93
CA GLU A 181 10.76 1.30 -6.84
C GLU A 181 10.17 1.20 -5.41
N LEU A 182 10.67 0.25 -4.58
CA LEU A 182 10.35 0.20 -3.15
C LEU A 182 11.04 1.31 -2.35
N LEU A 183 12.34 1.56 -2.60
CA LEU A 183 13.08 2.66 -1.96
C LEU A 183 12.51 4.02 -2.36
N ASP A 184 12.24 4.27 -3.65
CA ASP A 184 11.63 5.50 -4.16
C ASP A 184 10.32 5.82 -3.43
N THR A 185 9.52 4.78 -3.18
CA THR A 185 8.24 4.90 -2.47
C THR A 185 8.44 5.15 -0.98
N ALA A 186 9.39 4.46 -0.34
CA ALA A 186 9.72 4.67 1.06
C ALA A 186 10.22 6.10 1.30
N PHE A 187 11.04 6.68 0.42
CA PHE A 187 11.47 8.08 0.50
C PHE A 187 10.31 9.06 0.30
N ARG A 188 9.44 8.83 -0.70
CA ARG A 188 8.23 9.65 -0.89
C ARG A 188 7.30 9.64 0.33
N GLN A 189 7.22 8.52 1.05
CA GLN A 189 6.47 8.38 2.31
C GLN A 189 7.21 8.95 3.53
N PHE A 190 8.54 8.90 3.52
CA PHE A 190 9.41 9.51 4.53
C PHE A 190 9.26 11.03 4.52
N VAL A 191 9.45 11.66 3.35
CA VAL A 191 9.30 13.11 3.12
C VAL A 191 7.82 13.53 3.14
N GLY A 192 7.02 13.03 2.20
CA GLY A 192 5.73 13.62 1.84
C GLY A 192 4.57 13.32 2.79
N ARG A 193 3.60 14.24 2.89
CA ARG A 193 2.40 14.06 3.75
C ARG A 193 1.10 14.16 2.95
N PRO A 194 0.07 13.36 3.30
CA PRO A 194 -1.24 13.47 2.67
C PRO A 194 -1.84 14.85 2.87
N ASP A 195 -2.60 15.32 1.88
CA ASP A 195 -3.40 16.55 1.95
C ASP A 195 -4.23 16.58 3.25
N PRO A 196 -4.14 17.63 4.08
CA PRO A 196 -4.78 17.68 5.39
C PRO A 196 -6.32 17.73 5.31
N THR A 197 -6.91 18.03 4.15
CA THR A 197 -8.36 17.95 3.92
C THR A 197 -8.87 16.50 3.92
N LEU A 198 -7.99 15.51 3.81
CA LEU A 198 -8.35 14.09 3.81
C LEU A 198 -8.62 13.61 5.24
N PRO A 199 -9.76 12.96 5.53
CA PRO A 199 -10.19 12.63 6.90
C PRO A 199 -9.30 11.61 7.63
N TRP A 200 -8.31 11.03 6.93
CA TRP A 200 -7.34 10.06 7.43
C TRP A 200 -5.89 10.58 7.46
N ALA A 201 -5.64 11.84 7.07
CA ALA A 201 -4.30 12.43 7.04
C ALA A 201 -3.65 12.42 8.44
N GLU A 202 -4.43 12.76 9.48
CA GLU A 202 -3.96 12.74 10.87
C GLU A 202 -3.55 11.33 11.33
N ASP A 203 -4.33 10.28 11.00
CA ASP A 203 -4.02 8.89 11.36
C ASP A 203 -2.75 8.35 10.70
N ILE A 204 -2.45 8.81 9.49
CA ILE A 204 -1.19 8.49 8.81
C ILE A 204 -0.02 9.23 9.49
N SER A 205 -0.21 10.48 9.93
CA SER A 205 0.83 11.21 10.67
C SER A 205 1.32 10.46 11.90
N ILE A 206 0.43 9.78 12.64
CA ILE A 206 0.79 8.99 13.84
C ILE A 206 1.72 7.82 13.47
N ALA A 207 1.45 7.16 12.33
CA ALA A 207 2.24 6.02 11.86
C ALA A 207 3.60 6.45 11.29
N ASN A 208 3.60 7.48 10.45
CA ASN A 208 4.82 8.02 9.86
C ASN A 208 5.71 8.60 10.96
N HIS A 209 5.15 9.33 11.93
CA HIS A 209 5.89 9.85 13.08
C HIS A 209 6.56 8.71 13.87
N ARG A 210 5.83 7.64 14.22
CA ARG A 210 6.43 6.49 14.91
C ARG A 210 7.57 5.87 14.10
N THR A 211 7.38 5.64 12.80
CA THR A 211 8.41 5.03 11.95
C THR A 211 9.66 5.91 11.87
N ILE A 212 9.48 7.19 11.56
CA ILE A 212 10.57 8.14 11.34
C ILE A 212 11.37 8.38 12.62
N MET A 213 10.70 8.53 13.77
CA MET A 213 11.39 8.63 15.06
C MET A 213 12.24 7.40 15.38
N MET A 214 11.81 6.20 14.95
CA MET A 214 12.57 4.96 15.12
C MET A 214 13.72 4.78 14.12
N MET A 215 13.86 5.65 13.11
CA MET A 215 15.05 5.70 12.24
C MET A 215 16.21 6.47 12.88
N LEU A 216 15.93 7.31 13.89
CA LEU A 216 16.92 8.17 14.55
C LEU A 216 17.70 7.40 15.63
N PRO A 217 18.95 7.79 15.92
CA PRO A 217 19.60 7.37 17.16
C PRO A 217 18.79 7.88 18.37
N PRO A 218 18.74 7.15 19.50
CA PRO A 218 17.90 7.48 20.64
C PRO A 218 18.09 8.92 21.14
N GLU A 219 19.31 9.42 21.14
CA GLU A 219 19.70 10.75 21.57
C GLU A 219 19.01 11.83 20.72
N LYS A 220 19.05 11.70 19.39
CA LYS A 220 18.41 12.65 18.47
C LYS A 220 16.88 12.50 18.47
N MET A 221 16.38 11.28 18.63
CA MET A 221 14.94 11.05 18.86
C MET A 221 14.48 11.80 20.11
N TYR A 222 15.16 11.66 21.25
CA TYR A 222 14.80 12.38 22.47
C TYR A 222 14.95 13.90 22.35
N GLU A 223 15.94 14.38 21.61
CA GLU A 223 16.11 15.81 21.29
C GLU A 223 14.87 16.35 20.56
N ILE A 224 14.47 15.74 19.43
CA ILE A 224 13.29 16.15 18.64
C ILE A 224 11.97 15.95 19.39
N LEU A 225 11.90 14.97 20.28
CA LEU A 225 10.72 14.74 21.12
C LEU A 225 10.57 15.73 22.29
N SER A 226 11.64 16.41 22.71
CA SER A 226 11.66 17.28 23.90
C SER A 226 11.88 18.76 23.62
N GLN A 227 12.48 19.10 22.49
CA GLN A 227 12.71 20.49 22.07
C GLN A 227 11.54 21.02 21.22
N PRO A 228 11.29 22.34 21.25
CA PRO A 228 10.35 22.96 20.32
C PRO A 228 10.87 22.83 18.88
N THR A 229 9.97 22.52 17.95
CA THR A 229 10.25 22.60 16.50
C THR A 229 10.72 24.00 16.12
N GLU A 230 11.69 24.11 15.21
CA GLU A 230 12.17 25.39 14.69
C GLU A 230 11.02 26.24 14.11
N GLN A 231 11.04 27.55 14.37
CA GLN A 231 9.95 28.44 13.94
C GLN A 231 9.70 28.39 12.42
N ARG A 232 10.74 28.26 11.59
CA ARG A 232 10.61 28.09 10.13
C ARG A 232 9.74 26.88 9.77
N LEU A 233 9.98 25.74 10.42
CA LEU A 233 9.20 24.52 10.20
C LEU A 233 7.77 24.65 10.75
N VAL A 234 7.58 25.34 11.88
CA VAL A 234 6.25 25.68 12.40
C VAL A 234 5.46 26.52 11.40
N ASP A 235 6.10 27.51 10.77
CA ASP A 235 5.47 28.37 9.77
C ASP A 235 5.08 27.57 8.50
N LEU A 236 5.94 26.65 8.03
CA LEU A 236 5.63 25.73 6.92
C LEU A 236 4.47 24.77 7.26
N VAL A 237 4.44 24.20 8.47
CA VAL A 237 3.31 23.38 8.95
C VAL A 237 2.02 24.20 8.99
N ASN A 238 2.08 25.45 9.45
CA ASN A 238 0.90 26.32 9.50
C ASN A 238 0.36 26.62 8.09
N GLU A 239 1.22 26.96 7.13
CA GLU A 239 0.79 27.17 5.73
C GLU A 239 0.27 25.88 5.07
N PHE A 240 0.81 24.71 5.43
CA PHE A 240 0.29 23.40 4.98
C PHE A 240 -1.15 23.16 5.47
N LEU A 241 -1.41 23.36 6.78
CA LEU A 241 -2.71 23.09 7.41
C LEU A 241 -3.78 24.17 7.16
N LYS A 242 -3.36 25.36 6.73
CA LYS A 242 -4.18 26.56 6.52
C LYS A 242 -5.49 26.35 5.74
N PRO A 243 -5.56 25.61 4.62
CA PRO A 243 -6.81 25.48 3.87
C PRO A 243 -7.85 24.66 4.64
N GLU A 244 -7.45 23.58 5.29
CA GLU A 244 -8.35 22.71 6.06
C GLU A 244 -8.84 23.41 7.33
N ASN A 245 -7.95 24.14 8.03
CA ASN A 245 -8.35 24.94 9.19
C ASN A 245 -9.35 26.04 8.80
N LYS A 246 -9.13 26.73 7.67
CA LYS A 246 -10.08 27.71 7.13
C LYS A 246 -11.42 27.07 6.75
N ARG A 247 -11.39 25.91 6.08
CA ARG A 247 -12.61 25.15 5.72
C ARG A 247 -13.40 24.74 6.96
N ARG A 248 -12.73 24.33 8.03
CA ARG A 248 -13.34 23.97 9.33
C ARG A 248 -13.99 25.17 10.01
N GLU A 249 -13.29 26.29 10.09
CA GLU A 249 -13.81 27.55 10.62
C GLU A 249 -15.08 27.99 9.87
N GLU A 250 -15.07 27.94 8.53
CA GLU A 250 -16.22 28.28 7.67
C GLU A 250 -17.47 27.42 7.93
N ILE A 251 -17.32 26.20 8.45
CA ILE A 251 -18.43 25.31 8.81
C ILE A 251 -18.65 25.15 10.32
N GLY A 252 -17.99 25.97 11.16
CA GLY A 252 -18.13 25.92 12.61
C GLY A 252 -17.55 24.66 13.27
N GLN A 253 -16.56 24.02 12.64
CA GLN A 253 -15.78 22.94 13.24
C GLN A 253 -14.49 23.47 13.87
N GLU A 254 -14.05 22.82 14.95
CA GLU A 254 -12.74 23.06 15.53
C GLU A 254 -11.62 22.83 14.49
N PRO A 255 -10.55 23.66 14.50
CA PRO A 255 -9.35 23.43 13.72
C PRO A 255 -8.74 22.04 13.94
N LEU A 256 -7.81 21.64 13.06
CA LEU A 256 -6.98 20.47 13.30
C LEU A 256 -6.20 20.62 14.61
N GLY A 257 -6.22 19.59 15.45
CA GLY A 257 -5.69 19.67 16.80
C GLY A 257 -4.18 19.92 16.85
N GLU A 258 -3.73 20.63 17.89
CA GLU A 258 -2.32 21.01 18.10
C GLU A 258 -1.35 19.83 18.01
N PHE A 259 -1.76 18.64 18.47
CA PHE A 259 -0.97 17.41 18.37
C PHE A 259 -0.67 16.97 16.92
N TYR A 260 -1.52 17.30 15.94
CA TYR A 260 -1.24 16.99 14.54
C TYR A 260 -0.17 17.94 13.99
N ALA A 261 -0.30 19.26 14.22
CA ALA A 261 0.70 20.24 13.84
C ALA A 261 2.07 19.95 14.50
N PHE A 262 2.06 19.63 15.79
CA PHE A 262 3.26 19.24 16.54
C PHE A 262 3.95 18.00 15.95
N ARG A 263 3.18 16.91 15.68
CA ARG A 263 3.72 15.71 15.02
C ARG A 263 4.33 16.01 13.66
N LEU A 264 3.72 16.90 12.86
CA LEU A 264 4.26 17.31 11.56
C LEU A 264 5.57 18.11 11.70
N GLY A 265 5.67 18.98 12.70
CA GLY A 265 6.90 19.71 13.01
C GLY A 265 8.06 18.77 13.35
N GLN A 266 7.84 17.84 14.29
CA GLN A 266 8.83 16.83 14.70
C GLN A 266 9.25 15.93 13.53
N ILE A 267 8.28 15.53 12.70
CA ILE A 267 8.51 14.83 11.44
C ILE A 267 9.46 15.61 10.53
N ALA A 268 9.24 16.92 10.36
CA ALA A 268 9.99 17.72 9.40
C ALA A 268 11.43 17.88 9.88
N THR A 269 11.63 18.16 11.18
CA THR A 269 12.96 18.20 11.80
C THR A 269 13.71 16.86 11.66
N ALA A 270 13.02 15.72 11.76
CA ALA A 270 13.65 14.41 11.56
C ALA A 270 13.95 14.10 10.10
N VAL A 271 13.15 14.60 9.15
CA VAL A 271 13.47 14.53 7.72
C VAL A 271 14.74 15.33 7.44
N GLU A 272 14.76 16.62 7.77
CA GLU A 272 15.89 17.51 7.48
C GLU A 272 17.21 17.03 8.13
N TYR A 273 17.14 16.43 9.32
CA TYR A 273 18.30 15.82 9.97
C TYR A 273 18.84 14.57 9.23
N ILE A 274 17.98 13.75 8.63
CA ILE A 274 18.37 12.51 7.94
C ILE A 274 18.77 12.80 6.47
N THR A 275 18.16 13.79 5.82
CA THR A 275 18.47 14.17 4.44
C THR A 275 19.61 15.17 4.31
N ASP A 276 19.98 15.85 5.40
CA ASP A 276 20.85 17.04 5.41
C ASP A 276 20.36 18.14 4.43
N ASP A 277 19.04 18.21 4.23
CA ASP A 277 18.39 19.08 3.25
C ASP A 277 17.09 19.68 3.82
N MET A 278 16.80 20.93 3.49
CA MET A 278 15.73 21.72 4.09
C MET A 278 14.43 21.69 3.27
N TYR A 279 13.30 21.74 3.98
CA TYR A 279 12.04 22.13 3.35
C TYR A 279 12.04 23.62 3.01
N VAL A 280 11.70 23.90 1.75
CA VAL A 280 11.62 25.24 1.19
C VAL A 280 10.22 25.53 0.65
N LEU A 281 9.78 26.79 0.79
CA LEU A 281 8.56 27.24 0.15
C LEU A 281 8.81 27.37 -1.36
N ASN A 282 8.32 26.42 -2.16
CA ASN A 282 8.39 26.51 -3.62
C ASN A 282 7.68 27.78 -4.09
N THR A 283 8.45 28.77 -4.54
CA THR A 283 7.97 30.12 -4.88
C THR A 283 7.01 30.17 -6.08
N SER A 284 6.90 29.07 -6.83
CA SER A 284 5.93 28.92 -7.93
C SER A 284 4.60 28.28 -7.50
N ALA A 285 4.54 27.67 -6.30
CA ALA A 285 3.35 27.03 -5.77
C ALA A 285 2.44 28.04 -5.07
N THR A 286 1.12 27.91 -5.26
CA THR A 286 0.13 28.74 -4.56
C THR A 286 -0.05 28.37 -3.08
N GLN A 287 0.55 27.26 -2.64
CA GLN A 287 0.49 26.73 -1.28
C GLN A 287 1.67 25.78 -1.06
N PHE A 288 2.25 25.77 0.15
CA PHE A 288 3.23 24.76 0.56
C PHE A 288 2.61 23.36 0.66
N LYS A 289 3.40 22.34 0.32
CA LYS A 289 3.07 20.92 0.51
C LYS A 289 4.29 20.20 1.07
N PHE A 290 4.06 19.20 1.91
CA PHE A 290 5.10 18.22 2.20
C PHE A 290 5.15 17.21 1.06
N GLU A 291 6.06 17.43 0.13
CA GLU A 291 6.36 16.54 -1.00
C GLU A 291 7.86 16.64 -1.36
N VAL A 292 8.37 15.71 -2.17
CA VAL A 292 9.79 15.64 -2.55
C VAL A 292 10.24 16.92 -3.26
N ASP A 293 9.37 17.53 -4.06
CA ASP A 293 9.63 18.78 -4.81
C ASP A 293 9.57 20.04 -3.92
N SER A 294 9.45 19.88 -2.60
CA SER A 294 9.51 20.96 -1.60
C SER A 294 10.74 20.86 -0.68
N LEU A 295 11.70 20.00 -1.04
CA LEU A 295 13.07 20.00 -0.52
C LEU A 295 13.96 20.91 -1.39
N GLU A 296 15.07 21.44 -0.88
CA GLU A 296 15.93 22.38 -1.61
C GLU A 296 16.73 21.68 -2.74
N ASP A 297 17.24 20.47 -2.47
CA ASP A 297 17.86 19.59 -3.46
C ASP A 297 17.39 18.14 -3.25
N SER A 298 16.31 17.77 -3.92
CA SER A 298 15.69 16.46 -3.79
C SER A 298 16.54 15.29 -4.31
N GLU A 299 17.52 15.54 -5.20
CA GLU A 299 18.47 14.52 -5.63
C GLU A 299 19.54 14.28 -4.56
N TYR A 300 20.05 15.35 -3.94
CA TYR A 300 20.95 15.27 -2.79
C TYR A 300 20.28 14.59 -1.58
N ALA A 301 19.09 15.05 -1.20
CA ALA A 301 18.31 14.50 -0.09
C ALA A 301 18.04 13.00 -0.22
N TRP A 302 17.75 12.53 -1.44
CA TRP A 302 17.60 11.11 -1.75
C TRP A 302 18.90 10.33 -1.56
N GLY A 303 20.03 10.90 -1.99
CA GLY A 303 21.37 10.34 -1.77
C GLY A 303 21.68 10.17 -0.28
N THR A 304 21.63 11.26 0.48
CA THR A 304 21.92 11.27 1.93
C THR A 304 20.99 10.34 2.71
N TRP A 305 19.68 10.37 2.42
CA TRP A 305 18.71 9.45 3.05
C TRP A 305 19.06 7.98 2.76
N LYS A 306 19.44 7.65 1.52
CA LYS A 306 19.81 6.29 1.12
C LYS A 306 21.10 5.81 1.79
N GLU A 307 22.08 6.70 1.98
CA GLU A 307 23.29 6.40 2.74
C GLU A 307 22.96 6.16 4.22
N TYR A 308 22.17 7.05 4.84
CA TYR A 308 21.75 6.95 6.24
C TYR A 308 21.02 5.63 6.57
N ILE A 309 19.99 5.27 5.79
CA ILE A 309 19.23 4.02 6.02
C ILE A 309 20.07 2.78 5.75
N CYS A 310 21.13 2.88 4.93
CA CYS A 310 22.08 1.82 4.67
C CYS A 310 23.05 1.63 5.85
N GLU A 311 23.63 2.72 6.36
CA GLU A 311 24.54 2.70 7.52
C GLU A 311 23.84 2.17 8.78
N HIS A 312 22.62 2.64 9.04
CA HIS A 312 21.87 2.29 10.24
C HIS A 312 20.92 1.09 10.06
N ASN A 313 20.82 0.52 8.85
CA ASN A 313 19.90 -0.58 8.49
C ASN A 313 18.45 -0.32 8.95
N CYS A 314 17.96 0.90 8.72
CA CYS A 314 16.66 1.37 9.25
C CYS A 314 15.48 0.52 8.78
N ASP A 315 14.43 0.48 9.60
CA ASP A 315 13.13 -0.12 9.26
C ASP A 315 12.28 0.84 8.42
N LEU A 316 12.11 0.50 7.14
CA LEU A 316 11.43 1.33 6.13
C LEU A 316 9.92 1.08 6.09
N THR A 317 9.33 0.76 7.25
CA THR A 317 7.94 0.32 7.35
C THR A 317 6.93 1.44 7.03
N PRO A 318 5.75 1.15 6.46
CA PRO A 318 5.15 -0.18 6.34
C PRO A 318 5.08 -0.67 4.88
N CYS A 319 5.71 -1.80 4.60
CA CYS A 319 5.65 -2.47 3.29
C CYS A 319 4.33 -3.27 3.13
N TYR A 320 3.18 -2.59 3.17
CA TYR A 320 1.86 -3.24 3.16
C TYR A 320 1.64 -4.18 1.98
N ASP A 321 2.07 -3.78 0.78
CA ASP A 321 1.97 -4.59 -0.45
C ASP A 321 2.85 -5.86 -0.35
N GLY A 322 4.06 -5.72 0.21
CA GLY A 322 5.00 -6.82 0.42
C GLY A 322 4.48 -7.88 1.39
N LEU A 323 3.80 -7.49 2.47
CA LEU A 323 3.20 -8.43 3.42
C LEU A 323 2.11 -9.30 2.80
N THR A 324 1.33 -8.73 1.87
CA THR A 324 0.31 -9.46 1.14
C THR A 324 0.95 -10.54 0.26
N VAL A 325 2.05 -10.20 -0.42
CA VAL A 325 2.84 -11.15 -1.23
C VAL A 325 3.50 -12.24 -0.35
N LEU A 326 4.08 -11.86 0.79
CA LEU A 326 4.72 -12.81 1.71
C LEU A 326 3.72 -13.82 2.29
N TYR A 327 2.52 -13.40 2.64
CA TYR A 327 1.46 -14.29 3.14
C TYR A 327 1.01 -15.31 2.07
N MET A 328 0.91 -14.89 0.81
CA MET A 328 0.64 -15.82 -0.31
C MET A 328 1.77 -16.84 -0.48
N LEU A 329 3.03 -16.38 -0.43
CA LEU A 329 4.20 -17.24 -0.57
C LEU A 329 4.27 -18.25 0.57
N GLU A 330 4.02 -17.84 1.82
CA GLU A 330 3.95 -18.75 2.97
C GLU A 330 2.86 -19.82 2.78
N ARG A 331 1.63 -19.43 2.44
CA ARG A 331 0.55 -20.41 2.26
C ARG A 331 0.81 -21.37 1.11
N ARG A 332 1.31 -20.87 -0.02
CA ARG A 332 1.73 -21.73 -1.15
C ARG A 332 2.85 -22.69 -0.76
N LEU A 333 3.78 -22.28 0.10
CA LEU A 333 4.82 -23.16 0.63
C LEU A 333 4.23 -24.25 1.54
N ARG A 334 3.31 -23.91 2.45
CA ARG A 334 2.60 -24.88 3.30
C ARG A 334 1.82 -25.91 2.46
N GLU A 335 1.05 -25.45 1.46
CA GLU A 335 0.38 -26.33 0.48
C GLU A 335 1.36 -27.27 -0.24
N SER A 336 2.54 -26.77 -0.63
CA SER A 336 3.58 -27.58 -1.30
C SER A 336 4.37 -28.54 -0.41
N THR A 337 4.28 -28.39 0.93
CA THR A 337 4.89 -29.35 1.87
C THR A 337 3.96 -30.50 2.24
N ASP A 338 2.65 -30.34 2.05
CA ASP A 338 1.67 -31.42 2.22
C ASP A 338 1.60 -32.32 0.97
N ASP A 339 1.85 -31.77 -0.24
CA ASP A 339 2.02 -32.53 -1.48
C ASP A 339 3.50 -32.91 -1.71
N ALA A 340 3.87 -34.12 -1.30
CA ALA A 340 5.24 -34.62 -1.38
C ALA A 340 5.76 -34.78 -2.82
N GLY A 341 6.56 -33.81 -3.29
CA GLY A 341 7.60 -34.03 -4.29
C GLY A 341 7.45 -33.31 -5.64
N VAL A 342 7.80 -32.02 -5.69
CA VAL A 342 8.16 -31.34 -6.94
C VAL A 342 9.51 -30.64 -6.77
N ALA A 343 10.46 -30.94 -7.67
CA ALA A 343 11.79 -30.33 -7.66
C ALA A 343 11.72 -28.84 -8.04
N GLY A 344 12.55 -28.02 -7.40
CA GLY A 344 12.48 -26.56 -7.51
C GLY A 344 12.75 -26.03 -8.93
N ASP A 345 11.80 -25.27 -9.45
CA ASP A 345 11.98 -24.39 -10.60
C ASP A 345 12.92 -23.24 -10.23
N LYS A 346 13.92 -22.97 -11.07
CA LYS A 346 14.97 -21.95 -10.85
C LYS A 346 14.58 -20.56 -11.35
N SER A 347 13.35 -20.37 -11.83
CA SER A 347 12.86 -19.09 -12.35
C SER A 347 12.17 -18.20 -11.31
N MET A 348 11.74 -18.75 -10.16
CA MET A 348 11.33 -17.95 -8.99
C MET A 348 12.54 -17.63 -8.08
N PRO A 349 12.48 -16.55 -7.26
CA PRO A 349 13.45 -16.33 -6.20
C PRO A 349 13.63 -17.60 -5.38
N SER A 350 14.87 -18.05 -5.18
CA SER A 350 15.14 -19.35 -4.58
C SER A 350 14.45 -19.47 -3.22
N VAL A 351 13.82 -20.63 -3.00
CA VAL A 351 13.01 -20.93 -1.80
C VAL A 351 13.71 -20.55 -0.49
N ASP A 352 15.04 -20.62 -0.45
CA ASP A 352 15.82 -20.27 0.74
C ASP A 352 15.88 -18.75 1.03
N ARG A 353 15.85 -17.87 0.02
CA ARG A 353 15.72 -16.41 0.23
C ARG A 353 14.39 -16.03 0.87
N CYS A 354 13.30 -16.73 0.54
CA CYS A 354 12.00 -16.52 1.19
C CYS A 354 11.94 -17.15 2.60
N LYS A 355 12.67 -18.25 2.85
CA LYS A 355 12.75 -18.85 4.19
C LYS A 355 13.40 -17.93 5.21
N ASP A 356 14.44 -17.18 4.85
CA ASP A 356 15.10 -16.25 5.78
C ASP A 356 14.16 -15.13 6.25
N MET A 357 13.30 -14.63 5.35
CA MET A 357 12.23 -13.70 5.71
C MET A 357 11.14 -14.35 6.57
N LEU A 358 10.73 -15.57 6.23
CA LEU A 358 9.70 -16.31 6.97
C LEU A 358 10.19 -16.77 8.35
N ALA A 359 11.49 -16.97 8.55
CA ALA A 359 12.10 -17.29 9.83
C ALA A 359 12.10 -16.10 10.81
N ILE A 360 11.95 -14.87 10.31
CA ILE A 360 11.69 -13.67 11.13
C ILE A 360 10.19 -13.65 11.51
N LEU A 361 9.30 -13.95 10.56
CA LEU A 361 7.85 -14.03 10.77
C LEU A 361 7.39 -15.20 11.67
N GLN A 362 8.24 -16.19 11.91
CA GLN A 362 7.98 -17.34 12.81
C GLN A 362 8.62 -17.20 14.21
N LYS A 363 9.24 -16.06 14.51
CA LYS A 363 9.82 -15.73 15.84
C LYS A 363 9.05 -14.63 16.58
N LEU A 364 7.91 -14.21 16.03
CA LEU A 364 6.88 -13.36 16.62
C LEU A 364 5.56 -14.16 16.68
#